data_AF-A0A0F2HIR8-F1
#
_entry.id   AF-A0A0F2HIR8-F1
#
_cell.length_a   1.000
_cell.length_b   1.000
_cell.length_c   1.000
_cell.angle_alpha   90.00
_cell.angle_beta   90.00
_cell.angle_gamma   90.00
#
_symmetry.space_group_name_H-M   'P 1'
#
loop_
_entity.id
_entity.type
_entity.pdbx_description
1 polymer ?
#
loop_
_entity_poly.entity_id
_entity_poly.type
_entity_poly.pdbx_seq_one_letter_code
_entity_poly.pdbx_strand_id
1 'polypeptide(L)'
;MALEHVDVWFQDEARLGQQNTTTRLWAEKGTRPRAVKQQQFEYAYLFGSVCPARGIGEAMVVPWVNKEIMIEHLKQISAITEKGRHAVIIMDGASWHTNDIAEPFSNVSIIKIPPYSPELNPIEQVWSWL
;
A
#
# COMPACT_ATOMS: atom_id res chain seq x y z
N MET A 1 20.65 -2.23 22.05
CA MET A 1 20.40 -0.83 21.60
C MET A 1 18.88 -0.62 21.47
N ALA A 2 18.34 0.58 21.75
CA ALA A 2 16.88 0.81 21.81
C ALA A 2 16.08 0.42 20.55
N LEU A 3 16.75 0.33 19.38
CA LEU A 3 16.14 -0.06 18.10
C LEU A 3 16.07 -1.58 17.88
N GLU A 4 16.69 -2.42 18.72
CA GLU A 4 16.66 -3.88 18.54
C GLU A 4 15.26 -4.47 18.71
N HIS A 5 14.37 -3.77 19.41
CA HIS A 5 12.99 -4.18 19.67
C HIS A 5 11.96 -3.39 18.84
N VAL A 6 12.40 -2.75 17.75
CA VAL A 6 11.50 -2.00 16.86
C VAL A 6 11.43 -2.67 15.50
N ASP A 7 10.21 -2.91 15.03
CA ASP A 7 9.93 -3.35 13.67
C ASP A 7 9.45 -2.15 12.86
N VAL A 8 10.22 -1.77 11.84
CA VAL A 8 9.83 -0.70 10.92
C VAL A 8 9.04 -1.30 9.77
N TRP A 9 7.82 -0.83 9.62
CA TRP A 9 6.89 -1.23 8.58
C TRP A 9 6.67 -0.07 7.62
N PHE A 10 6.57 -0.39 6.35
CA PHE A 10 6.26 0.56 5.29
C PHE A 10 4.92 0.20 4.71
N GLN A 11 3.95 1.11 4.81
CA GLN A 11 2.55 0.88 4.48
C GLN A 11 2.14 1.81 3.34
N ASP A 12 1.32 1.27 2.43
CA ASP A 12 0.66 2.02 1.36
C ASP A 12 -0.56 1.26 0.83
N GLU A 13 -1.38 1.93 0.01
CA GLU A 13 -2.48 1.33 -0.73
C GLU A 13 -2.29 1.37 -2.25
N ALA A 14 -2.39 0.19 -2.88
CA ALA A 14 -2.44 0.08 -4.32
C ALA A 14 -3.86 -0.21 -4.81
N ARG A 15 -4.24 0.32 -5.97
CA ARG A 15 -5.46 -0.10 -6.67
C ARG A 15 -5.11 -1.07 -7.79
N LEU A 16 -5.59 -2.29 -7.68
CA LEU A 16 -5.42 -3.34 -8.68
C LEU A 16 -6.73 -3.48 -9.47
N GLY A 17 -6.65 -3.51 -10.79
CA GLY A 17 -7.85 -3.60 -11.60
C GLY A 17 -7.57 -3.75 -13.08
N GLN A 18 -8.63 -4.08 -13.82
CA GLN A 18 -8.55 -4.23 -15.26
C GLN A 18 -8.43 -2.84 -15.90
N GLN A 19 -7.22 -2.48 -16.31
CA GLN A 19 -6.98 -1.31 -17.13
C GLN A 19 -6.52 -1.74 -18.53
N ASN A 20 -7.29 -1.38 -19.54
CA ASN A 20 -6.91 -1.70 -20.92
C ASN A 20 -5.65 -0.92 -21.32
N THR A 21 -4.62 -1.67 -21.67
CA THR A 21 -3.34 -1.14 -22.16
C THR A 21 -3.46 -0.70 -23.62
N THR A 22 -2.69 0.29 -24.01
CA THR A 22 -2.56 0.67 -25.43
C THR A 22 -1.84 -0.46 -26.15
N THR A 23 -2.54 -1.17 -27.03
CA THR A 23 -1.97 -2.27 -27.83
C THR A 23 -1.40 -1.76 -29.14
N ARG A 24 -0.32 -2.41 -29.61
CA ARG A 24 0.17 -2.21 -30.98
C ARG A 24 -0.66 -3.06 -31.93
N LEU A 25 -1.10 -2.48 -33.04
CA LEU A 25 -1.87 -3.14 -34.09
C LEU A 25 -1.13 -3.05 -35.42
N TRP A 26 -1.17 -4.13 -36.19
CA TRP A 26 -0.75 -4.09 -37.59
C TRP A 26 -1.86 -3.49 -38.43
N ALA A 27 -1.51 -2.57 -39.33
CA ALA A 27 -2.43 -1.94 -40.26
C ALA A 27 -1.71 -1.64 -41.58
N GLU A 28 -2.46 -1.53 -42.67
CA GLU A 28 -1.90 -1.19 -43.97
C GLU A 28 -1.23 0.19 -43.96
N LYS A 29 -0.10 0.31 -44.67
CA LYS A 29 0.66 1.56 -44.75
C LYS A 29 -0.21 2.67 -45.35
N GLY A 30 -0.32 3.79 -44.63
CA GLY A 30 -1.16 4.93 -45.02
C GLY A 30 -2.57 4.90 -44.41
N THR A 31 -2.93 3.87 -43.64
CA THR A 31 -4.22 3.79 -42.96
C THR A 31 -4.13 4.23 -41.49
N ARG A 32 -5.29 4.57 -40.90
CA ARG A 32 -5.42 4.91 -39.48
C ARG A 32 -6.31 3.87 -38.78
N PRO A 33 -5.74 2.81 -38.18
CA PRO A 33 -6.53 1.78 -37.50
C PRO A 33 -7.26 2.36 -36.28
N ARG A 34 -8.46 1.84 -36.02
CA ARG A 34 -9.26 2.17 -34.83
C ARG A 34 -9.44 0.91 -33.99
N ALA A 35 -9.17 1.03 -32.69
CA ALA A 35 -9.40 -0.02 -31.72
C ALA A 35 -10.49 0.42 -30.76
N VAL A 36 -11.41 -0.48 -30.42
CA VAL A 36 -12.37 -0.23 -29.35
C VAL A 36 -11.63 -0.33 -28.03
N LYS A 37 -11.58 0.77 -27.27
CA LYS A 37 -11.09 0.77 -25.90
C LYS A 37 -12.29 0.58 -24.97
N GLN A 38 -12.40 -0.57 -24.33
CA GLN A 38 -13.39 -0.76 -23.27
C GLN A 38 -13.04 0.20 -22.11
N GLN A 39 -14.03 0.98 -21.68
CA GLN A 39 -13.87 1.96 -20.59
C GLN A 39 -14.37 1.44 -19.24
N GLN A 40 -14.99 0.25 -19.21
CA GLN A 40 -15.36 -0.42 -17.98
C GLN A 40 -14.09 -0.99 -17.33
N PHE A 41 -13.96 -0.80 -16.03
CA PHE A 41 -12.87 -1.33 -15.24
C PHE A 41 -13.45 -1.88 -13.94
N GLU A 42 -13.05 -3.11 -13.59
CA GLU A 42 -13.21 -3.66 -12.26
C GLU A 42 -11.92 -3.44 -11.49
N TYR A 43 -12.04 -3.12 -10.21
CA TYR A 43 -10.90 -2.85 -9.36
C TYR A 43 -11.17 -3.26 -7.92
N ALA A 44 -10.09 -3.54 -7.22
CA ALA A 44 -10.03 -3.68 -5.78
C ALA A 44 -8.86 -2.85 -5.25
N TYR A 45 -8.92 -2.51 -3.96
CA TYR A 45 -7.81 -1.91 -3.26
C TYR A 45 -7.04 -2.99 -2.50
N LEU A 46 -5.73 -2.82 -2.46
CA LEU A 46 -4.82 -3.65 -1.70
C LEU A 46 -4.13 -2.73 -0.70
N PHE A 47 -4.41 -2.95 0.58
CA PHE A 47 -3.58 -2.42 1.66
C PHE A 47 -2.40 -3.34 1.82
N GLY A 48 -1.19 -2.81 1.77
CA GLY A 48 0.02 -3.58 1.99
C GLY A 48 0.90 -2.93 3.03
N SER A 49 1.61 -3.76 3.79
CA SER A 49 2.69 -3.33 4.66
C SER A 49 3.85 -4.32 4.58
N VAL A 50 5.07 -3.82 4.50
CA VAL A 50 6.29 -4.66 4.50
C VAL A 50 7.26 -4.25 5.59
N CYS A 51 7.90 -5.24 6.22
CA CYS A 51 8.99 -5.04 7.17
C CYS A 51 10.29 -5.61 6.58
N PRO A 52 11.12 -4.78 5.91
CA PRO A 52 12.33 -5.24 5.21
C PRO A 52 13.33 -5.95 6.13
N ALA A 53 13.48 -5.48 7.37
CA ALA A 53 14.42 -6.05 8.34
C ALA A 53 14.09 -7.51 8.71
N ARG A 54 12.81 -7.88 8.65
CA ARG A 54 12.32 -9.22 8.98
C ARG A 54 11.96 -10.05 7.75
N GLY A 55 11.86 -9.44 6.58
CA GLY A 55 11.44 -10.11 5.35
C GLY A 55 9.98 -10.58 5.38
N ILE A 56 9.12 -9.91 6.14
CA ILE A 56 7.69 -10.23 6.28
C ILE A 56 6.83 -9.10 5.71
N GLY A 57 5.59 -9.41 5.37
CA GLY A 57 4.59 -8.46 4.92
C GLY A 57 3.18 -8.89 5.31
N GLU A 58 2.29 -7.92 5.44
CA GLU A 58 0.86 -8.10 5.70
C GLU A 58 0.07 -7.37 4.62
N ALA A 59 -1.04 -7.95 4.18
CA ALA A 59 -1.85 -7.34 3.14
C ALA A 59 -3.33 -7.72 3.25
N MET A 60 -4.20 -6.78 2.85
CA MET A 60 -5.65 -6.97 2.84
C MET A 60 -6.26 -6.43 1.54
N VAL A 61 -7.06 -7.27 0.87
CA VAL A 61 -7.84 -6.87 -0.31
C VAL A 61 -9.20 -6.36 0.14
N VAL A 62 -9.56 -5.15 -0.28
CA VAL A 62 -10.81 -4.49 0.10
C VAL A 62 -11.49 -3.80 -1.08
N PRO A 63 -12.82 -3.72 -1.07
CA PRO A 63 -13.58 -3.06 -2.13
C PRO A 63 -13.49 -1.51 -2.13
N TRP A 64 -13.14 -0.89 -1.00
CA TRP A 64 -13.01 0.57 -0.86
C TRP A 64 -11.95 0.92 0.20
N VAL A 65 -11.54 2.19 0.25
CA VAL A 65 -10.57 2.71 1.22
C VAL A 65 -11.28 3.61 2.21
N ASN A 66 -11.08 3.38 3.51
CA ASN A 66 -11.51 4.28 4.58
C ASN A 66 -10.63 4.09 5.82
N LYS A 67 -10.91 4.90 6.84
CA LYS A 67 -10.18 4.89 8.12
C LYS A 67 -10.38 3.58 8.88
N GLU A 68 -11.58 3.00 8.86
CA GLU A 68 -11.89 1.78 9.59
C GLU A 68 -11.10 0.58 9.06
N ILE A 69 -10.94 0.49 7.74
CA ILE A 69 -10.14 -0.53 7.08
C ILE A 69 -8.65 -0.36 7.44
N MET A 70 -8.15 0.88 7.48
CA MET A 70 -6.79 1.14 7.94
C MET A 70 -6.59 0.59 9.36
N ILE A 71 -7.51 0.86 10.29
CA ILE A 71 -7.43 0.33 11.66
C ILE A 71 -7.40 -1.20 11.68
N GLU A 72 -8.18 -1.88 10.84
CA GLU A 72 -8.13 -3.36 10.75
C GLU A 72 -6.79 -3.86 10.16
N HIS A 73 -6.21 -3.13 9.20
CA HIS A 73 -4.86 -3.42 8.69
C HIS A 73 -3.79 -3.25 9.78
N LEU A 74 -3.86 -2.17 10.56
CA LEU A 74 -2.99 -1.92 11.71
C LEU A 74 -3.10 -3.01 12.78
N LYS A 75 -4.30 -3.58 12.95
CA LYS A 75 -4.53 -4.69 13.86
C LYS A 75 -3.83 -5.97 13.42
N GLN A 76 -3.75 -6.26 12.12
CA GLN A 76 -2.97 -7.39 11.59
C GLN A 76 -1.49 -7.22 11.94
N ILE A 77 -0.94 -6.02 11.71
CA ILE A 77 0.45 -5.68 12.05
C ILE A 77 0.70 -5.78 13.56
N SER A 78 -0.22 -5.26 14.38
CA SER A 78 -0.15 -5.35 15.84
C SER A 78 -0.13 -6.80 16.32
N ALA A 79 -0.91 -7.69 15.69
CA ALA A 79 -1.02 -9.10 16.05
C ALA A 79 0.21 -9.93 15.66
N ILE A 80 0.85 -9.64 14.52
CA ILE A 80 2.08 -10.33 14.09
C ILE A 80 3.34 -9.78 14.77
N THR A 81 3.28 -8.57 15.30
CA THR A 81 4.40 -7.97 16.06
C THR A 81 4.67 -8.79 17.31
N GLU A 82 5.90 -9.29 17.44
CA GLU A 82 6.26 -10.19 18.54
C GLU A 82 6.16 -9.49 19.89
N LYS A 83 5.84 -10.27 20.93
CA LYS A 83 5.75 -9.75 22.29
C LYS A 83 7.07 -9.10 22.71
N GLY A 84 6.98 -7.86 23.19
CA GLY A 84 8.14 -7.06 23.60
C GLY A 84 8.78 -6.27 22.47
N ARG A 85 8.24 -6.34 21.25
CA ARG A 85 8.59 -5.47 20.12
C ARG A 85 7.52 -4.40 19.90
N HIS A 86 7.91 -3.34 19.22
CA HIS A 86 7.04 -2.23 18.84
C HIS A 86 7.06 -2.03 17.33
N ALA A 87 5.89 -1.90 16.71
CA ALA A 87 5.76 -1.62 15.29
C ALA A 87 5.72 -0.11 15.05
N VAL A 88 6.65 0.38 14.24
CA VAL A 88 6.63 1.75 13.72
C VAL A 88 6.23 1.69 12.26
N ILE A 89 5.10 2.28 11.93
CA ILE A 89 4.53 2.26 10.59
C ILE A 89 4.79 3.59 9.92
N ILE A 90 5.52 3.51 8.81
CA ILE A 90 5.82 4.62 7.93
C ILE A 90 4.76 4.61 6.83
N MET A 91 4.03 5.71 6.69
CA MET A 91 2.96 5.87 5.70
C MET A 91 2.93 7.30 5.17
N ASP A 92 2.15 7.53 4.11
CA ASP A 92 1.94 8.84 3.53
C ASP A 92 1.02 9.74 4.39
N GLY A 93 0.77 10.95 3.89
CA GLY A 93 -0.07 11.94 4.53
C GLY A 93 -1.52 12.00 4.03
N ALA A 94 -2.12 10.90 3.56
CA ALA A 94 -3.50 10.90 3.08
C ALA A 94 -4.47 11.48 4.14
N SER A 95 -5.56 12.11 3.70
CA SER A 95 -6.47 12.84 4.60
C SER A 95 -7.14 11.96 5.67
N TRP A 96 -7.26 10.66 5.40
CA TRP A 96 -7.77 9.65 6.32
C TRP A 96 -6.69 8.93 7.14
N HIS A 97 -5.39 9.20 6.90
CA HIS A 97 -4.29 8.76 7.76
C HIS A 97 -4.18 9.68 8.97
N THR A 98 -5.24 9.78 9.76
CA THR A 98 -5.28 10.62 10.96
C THR A 98 -4.44 9.99 12.07
N ASN A 99 -3.89 10.80 12.99
CA ASN A 99 -2.96 10.29 14.01
C ASN A 99 -3.62 9.32 15.00
N ASP A 100 -4.95 9.32 15.09
CA ASP A 100 -5.72 8.52 16.04
C ASP A 100 -5.97 7.07 15.57
N ILE A 101 -5.64 6.72 14.33
CA ILE A 101 -5.80 5.33 13.83
C ILE A 101 -4.93 4.32 14.60
N ALA A 102 -3.82 4.77 15.20
CA ALA A 102 -2.95 3.93 16.02
C ALA A 102 -3.28 3.94 17.52
N GLU A 103 -4.13 4.86 18.00
CA GLU A 103 -4.51 4.96 19.42
C GLU A 103 -5.06 3.66 20.03
N PRO A 104 -5.81 2.81 19.29
CA PRO A 104 -6.29 1.53 19.83
C PRO A 104 -5.18 0.51 20.16
N PHE A 105 -3.95 0.72 19.70
CA PHE A 105 -2.87 -0.26 19.79
C PHE A 105 -1.71 0.24 20.66
N SER A 106 -1.36 -0.50 21.71
CA SER A 106 -0.27 -0.13 22.62
C SER A 106 1.13 -0.39 22.05
N ASN A 107 1.24 -1.20 20.99
CA ASN A 107 2.49 -1.64 20.38
C ASN A 107 2.68 -1.11 18.94
N VAL A 108 1.89 -0.11 18.52
CA VAL A 108 1.96 0.48 17.18
C VAL A 108 2.14 1.99 17.30
N SER A 109 2.97 2.57 16.43
CA SER A 109 3.07 4.02 16.26
C SER A 109 3.25 4.37 14.79
N ILE A 110 2.86 5.59 14.43
CA ILE A 110 2.86 6.04 13.04
C ILE A 110 3.85 7.18 12.86
N ILE A 111 4.62 7.11 11.78
CA ILE A 111 5.46 8.20 11.29
C ILE A 111 5.02 8.50 9.86
N LYS A 112 4.78 9.78 9.58
CA LYS A 112 4.43 10.23 8.23
C LYS A 112 5.66 10.68 7.48
N ILE A 113 5.75 10.26 6.22
CA ILE A 113 6.76 10.80 5.30
C ILE A 113 6.35 12.21 4.82
N PRO A 114 7.31 13.01 4.32
CA PRO A 114 6.98 14.27 3.66
C PRO A 114 6.01 14.07 2.49
N PRO A 115 5.12 15.04 2.22
CA PRO A 115 4.21 14.96 1.08
C PRO A 115 4.94 14.73 -0.24
N TYR A 116 4.32 13.97 -1.15
CA TYR A 116 4.83 13.73 -2.51
C TYR A 116 6.22 13.10 -2.58
N SER A 117 6.58 12.26 -1.59
CA SER A 117 7.90 11.60 -1.53
C SER A 117 7.80 10.07 -1.60
N PRO A 118 7.17 9.48 -2.65
CA PRO A 118 7.01 8.02 -2.77
C PRO A 118 8.35 7.27 -2.79
N GLU A 119 9.44 7.91 -3.24
CA GLU A 119 10.79 7.35 -3.23
C GLU A 119 11.32 7.02 -1.82
N LEU A 120 10.70 7.56 -0.78
CA LEU A 120 11.02 7.28 0.62
C LEU A 120 10.21 6.10 1.19
N ASN A 121 9.29 5.52 0.41
CA ASN A 121 8.44 4.40 0.82
C ASN A 121 8.80 3.11 0.04
N PRO A 122 9.62 2.21 0.60
CA PRO A 122 10.04 0.96 -0.05
C PRO A 122 8.91 0.05 -0.54
N ILE A 123 7.70 0.16 0.00
CA ILE A 123 6.57 -0.63 -0.50
C ILE A 123 6.22 -0.30 -1.96
N GLU A 124 6.54 0.90 -2.44
CA GLU A 124 6.37 1.29 -3.85
C GLU A 124 7.18 0.39 -4.80
N GLN A 125 8.30 -0.18 -4.33
CA GLN A 125 9.07 -1.17 -5.10
C GLN A 125 8.32 -2.51 -5.22
N VAL A 126 7.55 -2.88 -4.19
CA VAL A 126 6.70 -4.08 -4.23
C VAL A 126 5.57 -3.86 -5.23
N TRP A 127 4.96 -2.68 -5.22
CA TRP A 127 3.93 -2.30 -6.19
C TRP A 127 4.44 -2.25 -7.62
N SER A 128 5.64 -1.72 -7.85
CA SER A 128 6.24 -1.71 -9.18
C SER A 128 6.57 -3.10 -9.72
N TRP A 129 6.71 -4.10 -8.84
CA TRP A 129 6.99 -5.48 -9.24
C TRP A 129 5.71 -6.26 -9.60
N LEU A 130 4.58 -5.94 -8.97
CA LEU A 130 3.27 -6.56 -9.22
C LEU A 130 2.65 -6.10 -10.55
#